data_AF-A0A915IH62-F1
#
_entry.id   AF-A0A915IH62-F1
#
_cell.length_a   1.000
_cell.length_b   1.000
_cell.length_c   1.000
_cell.angle_alpha   90.00
_cell.angle_beta   90.00
_cell.angle_gamma   90.00
#
_symmetry.space_group_name_H-M   'P 1'
#
loop_
_entity.id
_entity.type
_entity.pdbx_description
1 polymer ?
#
loop_
_entity_poly.entity_id
_entity_poly.type
_entity_poly.pdbx_seq_one_letter_code
_entity_poly.pdbx_strand_id
1 'polypeptide(L)'
;MDGKRAFAKRGRGSIYPYHTPDAQKIPRRDWYGPNLRYVIDYKPVEPDSFTGEDQPAVRITVDDPFVDTKVIKDVPTYKEYKAAVYAENDVGMAVVGPEWSTGRSGETAPSAAPKNFELESKDGPSAATFRWDAIDATTVNGELKGYKTSQNSIFGFKA
;
A
#
# COMPACT_ATOMS: atom_id res chain seq x y z
N MET A 1 12.50 -2.29 22.39
CA MET A 1 11.40 -1.31 22.37
C MET A 1 10.98 -1.17 20.93
N ASP A 2 9.87 -1.82 20.61
CA ASP A 2 9.45 -2.17 19.26
C ASP A 2 8.61 -1.02 18.67
N GLY A 3 9.02 -0.53 17.50
CA GLY A 3 8.45 0.69 16.91
C GLY A 3 8.34 0.58 15.40
N LYS A 4 7.73 -0.51 14.90
CA LYS A 4 7.37 -0.63 13.47
C LYS A 4 6.28 0.41 13.14
N ARG A 5 6.67 1.58 12.64
CA ARG A 5 5.74 2.63 12.23
C ARG A 5 5.28 2.37 10.79
N ALA A 6 4.01 2.02 10.67
CA ALA A 6 3.33 1.68 9.43
C ALA A 6 3.01 2.94 8.59
N PHE A 7 3.01 2.74 7.27
CA PHE A 7 2.73 3.72 6.24
C PHE A 7 1.25 4.14 6.33
N ALA A 8 0.96 5.45 6.21
CA ALA A 8 -0.42 5.95 6.27
C ALA A 8 -1.20 5.53 5.02
N LYS A 9 -2.39 4.94 5.18
CA LYS A 9 -3.29 4.56 4.08
C LYS A 9 -3.94 5.81 3.48
N ARG A 10 -3.85 6.04 2.15
CA ARG A 10 -4.82 6.88 1.38
C ARG A 10 -4.61 6.91 -0.16
N GLY A 11 -4.85 5.79 -0.86
CA GLY A 11 -4.93 5.77 -2.33
C GLY A 11 -4.66 4.40 -2.93
N ARG A 12 -5.12 4.16 -4.18
CA ARG A 12 -4.80 2.94 -4.93
C ARG A 12 -3.27 2.79 -5.04
N GLY A 13 -2.74 1.63 -4.68
CA GLY A 13 -1.36 1.25 -4.99
C GLY A 13 -0.35 2.36 -4.72
N SER A 14 -0.35 2.90 -3.51
CA SER A 14 0.47 4.06 -3.15
C SER A 14 1.46 3.73 -2.03
N ILE A 15 2.68 4.26 -2.13
CA ILE A 15 3.71 4.22 -1.07
C ILE A 15 3.91 5.63 -0.53
N TYR A 16 4.00 5.71 0.80
CA TYR A 16 4.28 6.93 1.56
C TYR A 16 5.64 6.74 2.25
N PRO A 17 6.77 7.00 1.57
CA PRO A 17 8.07 6.99 2.23
C PRO A 17 7.97 7.82 3.52
N TYR A 18 8.00 7.14 4.66
CA TYR A 18 7.68 7.75 5.93
C TYR A 18 8.83 8.69 6.29
N HIS A 19 8.48 9.89 6.75
CA HIS A 19 9.42 10.72 7.51
C HIS A 19 9.68 9.99 8.81
N THR A 20 10.94 9.63 9.14
CA THR A 20 11.23 9.21 10.51
C THR A 20 10.63 10.27 11.45
N PRO A 21 9.81 9.88 12.44
CA PRO A 21 9.01 10.81 13.24
C PRO A 21 9.81 11.89 13.98
N ASP A 22 11.12 11.67 14.08
CA ASP A 22 12.09 12.57 14.70
C ASP A 22 12.89 13.38 13.68
N ALA A 23 12.84 13.01 12.40
CA ALA A 23 13.31 13.90 11.37
C ALA A 23 12.22 14.98 11.24
N GLN A 24 12.61 16.22 11.49
CA GLN A 24 11.80 17.40 11.23
C GLN A 24 12.23 17.95 9.87
N LYS A 25 11.41 18.82 9.25
CA LYS A 25 11.85 19.62 8.10
C LYS A 25 13.22 20.19 8.41
N ILE A 26 14.19 19.96 7.52
CA ILE A 26 15.53 20.51 7.71
C ILE A 26 15.40 22.03 7.63
N PRO A 27 15.61 22.77 8.71
CA PRO A 27 15.43 24.22 8.68
C PRO A 27 16.47 24.83 7.74
N ARG A 28 16.15 25.96 7.12
CA ARG A 28 16.98 26.59 6.08
C ARG A 28 18.47 26.75 6.45
N ARG A 29 18.77 26.97 7.73
CA ARG A 29 20.13 27.09 8.28
C ARG A 29 20.96 25.80 8.17
N ASP A 30 20.30 24.65 8.14
CA ASP A 30 20.91 23.32 8.15
C ASP A 30 20.91 22.69 6.74
N TRP A 31 20.66 23.48 5.69
CA TRP A 31 20.74 23.00 4.32
C TRP A 31 22.17 22.84 3.83
N TYR A 32 23.12 23.56 4.46
CA TYR A 32 24.55 23.55 4.15
C TYR A 32 24.92 23.74 2.66
N GLY A 33 23.99 24.30 1.88
CA GLY A 33 24.11 24.52 0.43
C GLY A 33 22.83 25.12 -0.16
N PRO A 34 22.88 25.60 -1.41
CA PRO A 34 21.69 26.03 -2.15
C PRO A 34 20.90 24.82 -2.68
N ASN A 35 19.60 25.05 -2.96
CA ASN A 35 18.70 24.09 -3.60
C ASN A 35 18.63 22.72 -2.92
N LEU A 36 18.33 22.73 -1.61
CA LEU A 36 17.99 21.50 -0.90
C LEU A 36 16.79 20.85 -1.60
N ARG A 37 16.92 19.56 -1.86
CA ARG A 37 15.89 18.65 -2.38
C ARG A 37 15.98 17.34 -1.63
N TYR A 38 14.90 16.56 -1.68
CA TYR A 38 14.91 15.21 -1.15
C TYR A 38 14.99 14.20 -2.29
N VAL A 39 15.77 13.16 -2.09
CA VAL A 39 15.80 11.99 -2.98
C VAL A 39 15.17 10.84 -2.23
N ILE A 40 14.33 10.06 -2.89
CA ILE A 40 13.70 8.88 -2.32
C ILE A 40 14.05 7.69 -3.19
N ASP A 41 14.70 6.71 -2.59
CA ASP A 41 14.92 5.41 -3.21
C ASP A 41 13.92 4.41 -2.63
N TYR A 42 13.26 3.62 -3.47
CA TYR A 42 12.32 2.59 -3.02
C TYR A 42 12.38 1.34 -3.88
N LYS A 43 12.06 0.18 -3.29
CA LYS A 43 11.91 -1.08 -4.01
C LYS A 43 11.07 -2.11 -3.27
N PRO A 44 10.51 -3.12 -3.97
CA PRO A 44 9.89 -4.27 -3.31
C PRO A 44 10.82 -4.92 -2.29
N VAL A 45 10.25 -5.47 -1.23
CA VAL A 45 11.01 -6.27 -0.24
C VAL A 45 11.28 -7.67 -0.78
N GLU A 46 10.26 -8.25 -1.42
CA GLU A 46 10.35 -9.57 -2.04
C GLU A 46 10.94 -9.44 -3.45
N PRO A 47 11.78 -10.41 -3.89
CA PRO A 47 12.23 -10.48 -5.26
C PRO A 47 11.05 -10.67 -6.21
N ASP A 48 11.26 -10.34 -7.48
CA ASP A 48 10.24 -10.58 -8.50
C ASP A 48 9.84 -12.05 -8.50
N SER A 49 8.55 -12.35 -8.39
CA SER A 49 8.09 -13.74 -8.28
C SER A 49 8.28 -14.56 -9.56
N PHE A 50 8.49 -13.90 -10.71
CA PHE A 50 8.72 -14.56 -11.99
C PHE A 50 10.20 -14.79 -12.27
N THR A 51 11.07 -13.83 -11.94
CA THR A 51 12.52 -13.95 -12.21
C THR A 51 13.36 -14.40 -11.01
N GLY A 52 12.85 -14.22 -9.79
CA GLY A 52 13.59 -14.47 -8.55
C GLY A 52 14.69 -13.44 -8.26
N GLU A 53 14.74 -12.34 -8.99
CA GLU A 53 15.79 -11.33 -8.88
C GLU A 53 15.41 -10.20 -7.91
N ASP A 54 16.39 -9.72 -7.13
CA ASP A 54 16.24 -8.50 -6.33
C ASP A 54 16.22 -7.29 -7.28
N GLN A 55 15.14 -6.54 -7.25
CA GLN A 55 14.99 -5.38 -8.13
C GLN A 55 15.90 -4.23 -7.66
N PRO A 56 16.51 -3.47 -8.59
CA PRO A 56 17.20 -2.24 -8.24
C PRO A 56 16.21 -1.23 -7.65
N ALA A 57 16.70 -0.32 -6.80
CA ALA A 57 15.87 0.74 -6.25
C ALA A 57 15.47 1.75 -7.35
N VAL A 58 14.20 2.13 -7.35
CA VAL A 58 13.70 3.23 -8.13
C VAL A 58 13.96 4.53 -7.37
N ARG A 59 14.52 5.52 -8.05
CA ARG A 59 14.86 6.83 -7.50
C ARG A 59 13.89 7.90 -7.96
N ILE A 60 13.41 8.71 -7.03
CA ILE A 60 12.62 9.92 -7.32
C ILE A 60 13.20 11.13 -6.59
N THR A 61 13.15 12.29 -7.24
CA THR A 61 13.56 13.56 -6.65
C THR A 61 12.33 14.38 -6.28
N VAL A 62 12.43 15.10 -5.16
CA VAL A 62 11.40 15.99 -4.65
C VAL A 62 12.04 17.35 -4.44
N ASP A 63 11.78 18.25 -5.39
CA ASP A 63 12.45 19.56 -5.48
C ASP A 63 11.94 20.58 -4.45
N ASP A 64 10.76 20.37 -3.86
CA ASP A 64 10.24 21.23 -2.80
C ASP A 64 10.80 20.79 -1.43
N PRO A 65 11.74 21.54 -0.81
CA PRO A 65 12.33 21.19 0.47
C PRO A 65 11.37 21.37 1.66
N PHE A 66 10.21 21.98 1.46
CA PHE A 66 9.22 22.24 2.51
C PHE A 66 8.06 21.24 2.51
N VAL A 67 8.04 20.31 1.56
CA VAL A 67 7.00 19.29 1.46
C VAL A 67 7.04 18.33 2.65
N ASP A 68 5.86 18.02 3.19
CA ASP A 68 5.73 17.11 4.33
C ASP A 68 5.59 15.64 3.93
N THR A 69 5.06 15.39 2.73
CA THR A 69 4.72 14.03 2.30
C THR A 69 4.80 13.91 0.79
N LYS A 70 5.43 12.84 0.32
CA LYS A 70 5.39 12.40 -1.08
C LYS A 70 4.57 11.13 -1.19
N VAL A 71 3.65 11.08 -2.15
CA VAL A 71 2.90 9.87 -2.50
C VAL A 71 3.45 9.33 -3.81
N ILE A 72 3.94 8.11 -3.80
CA ILE A 72 4.34 7.37 -4.99
C ILE A 72 3.12 6.59 -5.46
N LYS A 73 2.67 6.82 -6.68
CA LYS A 73 1.45 6.20 -7.25
C LYS A 73 1.81 5.04 -8.17
N ASP A 74 0.78 4.32 -8.60
CA ASP A 74 0.86 3.29 -9.64
C ASP A 74 1.80 2.14 -9.31
N VAL A 75 1.92 1.82 -8.01
CA VAL A 75 2.62 0.61 -7.57
C VAL A 75 1.63 -0.54 -7.33
N PRO A 76 2.08 -1.81 -7.43
CA PRO A 76 1.32 -2.96 -6.96
C PRO A 76 0.65 -2.74 -5.59
N THR A 77 -0.62 -3.13 -5.49
CA THR A 77 -1.46 -2.93 -4.30
C THR A 77 -1.16 -3.99 -3.24
N TYR A 78 -1.21 -3.62 -1.96
CA TYR A 78 -1.00 -4.50 -0.82
C TYR A 78 0.32 -5.31 -0.87
N LYS A 79 1.39 -4.69 -1.36
CA LYS A 79 2.74 -5.28 -1.44
C LYS A 79 3.72 -4.57 -0.51
N GLU A 80 4.70 -5.30 0.02
CA GLU A 80 5.73 -4.74 0.89
C GLU A 80 6.84 -4.07 0.07
N TYR A 81 7.19 -2.86 0.49
CA TYR A 81 8.26 -2.04 -0.07
C TYR A 81 9.16 -1.57 1.05
N LYS A 82 10.44 -1.37 0.71
CA LYS A 82 11.35 -0.56 1.52
C LYS A 82 11.66 0.74 0.80
N ALA A 83 11.79 1.82 1.56
CA ALA A 83 12.13 3.13 1.06
C ALA A 83 13.11 3.85 1.98
N ALA A 84 13.98 4.66 1.39
CA ALA A 84 14.93 5.52 2.10
C ALA A 84 14.86 6.94 1.54
N VAL A 85 15.04 7.94 2.41
CA VAL A 85 14.95 9.36 2.06
C VAL A 85 16.30 10.03 2.35
N TYR A 86 16.85 10.72 1.36
CA TYR A 86 18.14 11.40 1.41
C TYR A 86 17.92 12.91 1.24
N ALA A 87 18.78 13.71 1.88
CA ALA A 87 18.92 15.12 1.53
C ALA A 87 20.01 15.27 0.46
N GLU A 88 19.76 16.13 -0.52
CA GLU A 88 20.71 16.50 -1.56
C GLU A 88 20.64 18.01 -1.77
N ASN A 89 21.77 18.65 -2.00
CA ASN A 89 21.86 20.05 -2.38
C ASN A 89 22.85 20.19 -3.56
N ASP A 90 23.14 21.41 -4.01
CA ASP A 90 24.06 21.59 -5.14
C ASP A 90 25.53 21.27 -4.83
N VAL A 91 25.88 21.14 -3.54
CA VAL A 91 27.21 20.68 -3.11
C VAL A 91 27.29 19.15 -3.21
N GLY A 92 26.19 18.44 -2.97
CA GLY A 92 26.09 17.00 -3.15
C GLY A 92 25.03 16.34 -2.26
N MET A 93 25.07 15.01 -2.22
CA MET A 93 24.24 14.21 -1.31
C MET A 93 24.76 14.28 0.13
N ALA A 94 23.84 14.15 1.09
CA ALA A 94 24.18 14.01 2.49
C ALA A 94 25.15 12.83 2.72
N VAL A 95 26.16 13.06 3.55
CA VAL A 95 27.21 12.06 3.85
C VAL A 95 26.67 10.90 4.69
N VAL A 96 25.68 11.16 5.53
CA VAL A 96 25.01 10.13 6.32
C VAL A 96 24.07 9.36 5.42
N GLY A 97 24.34 8.06 5.25
CA GLY A 97 23.46 7.15 4.53
C GLY A 97 22.11 7.03 5.23
N PRO A 98 21.00 6.97 4.49
CA PRO A 98 19.68 6.95 5.11
C PRO A 98 19.32 5.56 5.60
N GLU A 99 18.44 5.56 6.58
CA GLU A 99 17.82 4.34 7.07
C GLU A 99 16.71 3.90 6.11
N TRP A 100 16.74 2.61 5.75
CA TRP A 100 15.66 1.99 5.00
C TRP A 100 14.51 1.67 5.95
N SER A 101 13.32 2.15 5.59
CA SER A 101 12.07 1.84 6.29
C SER A 101 11.20 0.92 5.44
N THR A 102 10.58 -0.08 6.07
CA THR A 102 9.72 -1.07 5.37
C THR A 102 8.25 -0.83 5.68
N GLY A 103 7.40 -0.93 4.66
CA GLY A 103 5.97 -1.12 4.87
C GLY A 103 5.17 -1.38 3.61
N ARG A 104 3.85 -1.42 3.77
CA ARG A 104 2.95 -1.97 2.76
C ARG A 104 2.25 -0.87 1.97
N SER A 105 2.17 -1.04 0.66
CA SER A 105 1.40 -0.17 -0.23
C SER A 105 -0.10 -0.25 0.11
N GLY A 106 -0.85 0.78 -0.31
CA GLY A 106 -2.29 0.88 -0.04
C GLY A 106 -3.10 -0.34 -0.48
N GLU A 107 -4.28 -0.51 0.12
CA GLU A 107 -5.29 -1.53 -0.23
C GLU A 107 -6.27 -0.99 -1.29
N THR A 108 -6.87 -1.89 -2.08
CA THR A 108 -7.96 -1.54 -3.01
C THR A 108 -9.07 -2.59 -2.94
N ALA A 109 -10.15 -2.37 -3.70
CA ALA A 109 -11.22 -3.34 -3.81
C ALA A 109 -10.70 -4.70 -4.32
N PRO A 110 -11.26 -5.83 -3.85
CA PRO A 110 -10.99 -7.13 -4.44
C PRO A 110 -11.21 -7.12 -5.95
N SER A 111 -10.32 -7.75 -6.71
CA SER A 111 -10.38 -7.84 -8.18
C SER A 111 -11.20 -9.03 -8.67
N ALA A 112 -11.57 -9.95 -7.78
CA ALA A 112 -12.42 -11.08 -8.10
C ALA A 112 -13.57 -11.23 -7.07
N ALA A 113 -14.74 -11.64 -7.56
CA ALA A 113 -15.85 -12.06 -6.72
C ALA A 113 -15.72 -13.56 -6.37
N PRO A 114 -16.35 -14.03 -5.26
CA PRO A 114 -16.48 -15.45 -4.99
C PRO A 114 -17.18 -16.15 -6.16
N LYS A 115 -16.79 -17.39 -6.43
CA LYS A 115 -17.38 -18.23 -7.49
C LYS A 115 -18.27 -19.31 -6.89
N ASN A 116 -19.04 -19.98 -7.75
CA ASN A 116 -19.86 -21.14 -7.38
C ASN A 116 -20.82 -20.85 -6.23
N PHE A 117 -21.50 -19.69 -6.27
CA PHE A 117 -22.56 -19.39 -5.31
C PHE A 117 -23.76 -20.32 -5.54
N GLU A 118 -24.06 -21.14 -4.55
CA GLU A 118 -25.15 -22.12 -4.65
C GLU A 118 -25.89 -22.32 -3.33
N LEU A 119 -27.13 -22.80 -3.47
CA LEU A 119 -27.95 -23.23 -2.35
C LEU A 119 -27.44 -24.60 -1.87
N GLU A 120 -26.96 -24.66 -0.63
CA GLU A 120 -26.49 -25.89 -0.01
C GLU A 120 -27.66 -26.68 0.60
N SER A 121 -28.54 -26.01 1.34
CA SER A 121 -29.71 -26.65 1.95
C SER A 121 -30.87 -25.66 2.15
N LYS A 122 -32.08 -26.20 2.21
CA LYS A 122 -33.27 -25.50 2.73
C LYS A 122 -33.50 -25.96 4.15
N ASP A 123 -33.23 -25.08 5.11
CA ASP A 123 -33.32 -25.39 6.53
C ASP A 123 -34.72 -25.08 7.10
N GLY A 124 -35.60 -24.50 6.28
CA GLY A 124 -37.01 -24.26 6.60
C GLY A 124 -37.74 -23.44 5.52
N PRO A 125 -39.00 -23.02 5.78
CA PRO A 125 -39.79 -22.23 4.83
C PRO A 125 -39.18 -20.85 4.50
N SER A 126 -38.39 -20.30 5.42
CA SER A 126 -37.74 -18.98 5.30
C SER A 126 -36.25 -19.02 5.65
N ALA A 127 -35.64 -20.20 5.67
CA ALA A 127 -34.24 -20.41 6.04
C ALA A 127 -33.55 -21.31 5.00
N ALA A 128 -32.35 -20.90 4.60
CA ALA A 128 -31.53 -21.61 3.64
C ALA A 128 -30.05 -21.34 3.92
N THR A 129 -29.24 -22.37 3.73
CA THR A 129 -27.79 -22.28 3.80
C THR A 129 -27.23 -22.20 2.38
N PHE A 130 -26.27 -21.31 2.17
CA PHE A 130 -25.61 -21.08 0.90
C PHE A 130 -24.11 -21.30 1.06
N ARG A 131 -23.47 -21.75 -0.02
CA ARG A 131 -22.01 -21.89 -0.09
C ARG A 131 -21.46 -21.26 -1.35
N TRP A 132 -20.18 -20.94 -1.31
CA TRP A 132 -19.40 -20.41 -2.43
C TRP A 132 -17.92 -20.73 -2.23
N ASP A 133 -17.15 -20.64 -3.30
CA ASP A 133 -15.71 -20.86 -3.25
C ASP A 133 -14.99 -19.73 -2.53
N ALA A 134 -13.96 -20.07 -1.77
CA ALA A 134 -13.05 -19.09 -1.20
C ALA A 134 -12.39 -18.26 -2.32
N ILE A 135 -12.27 -16.95 -2.10
CA ILE A 135 -11.54 -16.07 -3.01
C ILE A 135 -10.02 -16.31 -2.86
N ASP A 136 -9.31 -16.31 -3.98
CA ASP A 136 -7.83 -16.31 -3.98
C ASP A 136 -7.30 -15.06 -3.26
N ALA A 137 -6.46 -15.27 -2.24
CA ALA A 137 -5.87 -14.20 -1.44
C ALA A 137 -5.17 -13.13 -2.28
N THR A 138 -4.59 -13.50 -3.42
CA THR A 138 -3.92 -12.55 -4.34
C THR A 138 -4.90 -11.58 -5.01
N THR A 139 -6.18 -11.93 -5.09
CA THR A 139 -7.24 -11.09 -5.68
C THR A 139 -7.97 -10.22 -4.67
N VAL A 140 -7.70 -10.38 -3.37
CA VAL A 140 -8.28 -9.54 -2.32
C VAL A 140 -7.75 -8.11 -2.40
N ASN A 141 -6.49 -7.94 -2.86
CA ASN A 141 -5.77 -6.67 -2.92
C ASN A 141 -5.76 -5.91 -1.58
N GLY A 142 -5.74 -6.66 -0.48
CA GLY A 142 -5.88 -6.17 0.87
C GLY A 142 -6.01 -7.31 1.87
N GLU A 143 -6.43 -6.97 3.09
CA GLU A 143 -6.72 -7.99 4.10
C GLU A 143 -8.19 -8.44 4.00
N LEU A 144 -8.43 -9.73 3.80
CA LEU A 144 -9.79 -10.26 3.69
C LEU A 144 -10.49 -10.19 5.04
N LYS A 145 -11.48 -9.30 5.17
CA LYS A 145 -12.28 -9.14 6.41
C LYS A 145 -13.54 -10.00 6.44
N GLY A 146 -14.10 -10.34 5.28
CA GLY A 146 -15.31 -11.13 5.16
C GLY A 146 -16.08 -10.90 3.87
N TYR A 147 -17.24 -11.53 3.75
CA TYR A 147 -18.12 -11.45 2.58
C TYR A 147 -19.36 -10.61 2.92
N LYS A 148 -19.83 -9.80 1.96
CA LYS A 148 -21.08 -9.05 2.08
C LYS A 148 -22.13 -9.67 1.17
N THR A 149 -23.27 -10.05 1.73
CA THR A 149 -24.42 -10.57 0.97
C THR A 149 -25.46 -9.46 0.77
N SER A 150 -26.17 -9.50 -0.34
CA SER A 150 -27.30 -8.61 -0.62
C SER A 150 -28.45 -9.43 -1.18
N GLN A 151 -29.60 -9.39 -0.51
CA GLN A 151 -30.83 -10.04 -0.97
C GLN A 151 -31.79 -8.97 -1.48
N ASN A 152 -32.36 -9.18 -2.67
CA ASN A 152 -33.40 -8.31 -3.20
C ASN A 152 -34.72 -9.09 -3.22
N SER A 153 -35.71 -8.62 -2.46
CA SER A 153 -37.03 -9.27 -2.40
C SER A 153 -37.92 -8.72 -3.51
N ILE A 154 -38.36 -9.59 -4.42
CA ILE A 154 -39.39 -9.26 -5.41
C ILE A 154 -40.70 -9.85 -4.89
N PHE A 155 -41.59 -8.98 -4.39
CA PHE A 155 -42.95 -9.39 -4.03
C PHE A 155 -43.81 -9.46 -5.29
N GLY A 156 -44.10 -10.68 -5.74
CA GLY A 156 -45.12 -10.94 -6.75
C GLY A 156 -46.40 -11.45 -6.10
N PHE A 157 -47.51 -10.75 -6.27
CA PHE A 157 -48.83 -11.29 -5.96
C PHE A 157 -49.22 -12.27 -7.07
N LYS A 158 -49.45 -13.55 -6.74
CA LYS A 158 -50.20 -14.44 -7.63
C LYS A 158 -51.69 -14.17 -7.40
N ALA A 159 -52.39 -13.85 -8.48
CA ALA A 159 -53.85 -13.76 -8.55
C ALA A 159 -54.50 -15.14 -8.42
#